data_AF-A0A0W0R4I6-F1
#
_entry.id   AF-A0A0W0R4I6-F1
#
_cell.length_a   1.000
_cell.length_b   1.000
_cell.length_c   1.000
_cell.angle_alpha   90.00
_cell.angle_beta   90.00
_cell.angle_gamma   90.00
#
_symmetry.space_group_name_H-M   'P 1'
#
loop_
_entity.id
_entity.type
_entity.pdbx_description
1 polymer ?
#
loop_
_entity_poly.entity_id
_entity_poly.type
_entity_poly.pdbx_seq_one_letter_code
_entity_poly.pdbx_strand_id
1 'polypeptide(L)'
;MKKIITLSFLALTLIATTAFAHMGMGGCHCMGQMMQELNLTPDQQKQIQQIKDQMKSQMQSNREQMQSLRTQMQTLIKSDKIDEAKLDSLVNQKKELMGTMMKAKIKMKNQIYNLLDAQQKTKFASMMEQKMGMCPQGMGMQGNNTKADDMNDMDDND
;
A
#
# COMPACT_ATOMS: atom_id res chain seq x y z
N MET A 1 7.69 29.96 56.60
CA MET A 1 6.51 30.81 56.43
C MET A 1 5.90 30.54 55.05
N LYS A 2 4.60 30.21 55.07
CA LYS A 2 3.56 30.12 54.02
C LYS A 2 3.93 29.65 52.59
N LYS A 3 3.43 28.45 52.29
CA LYS A 3 3.25 27.82 50.97
C LYS A 3 2.21 28.61 50.16
N ILE A 4 2.45 28.84 48.86
CA ILE A 4 1.38 29.13 47.89
C ILE A 4 1.60 28.23 46.67
N ILE A 5 0.61 27.36 46.50
CA ILE A 5 0.44 26.39 45.43
C ILE A 5 -0.40 27.10 44.37
N THR A 6 0.11 27.29 43.16
CA THR A 6 -0.72 27.68 42.01
C THR A 6 -0.87 26.48 41.09
N LEU A 7 -2.02 25.80 41.25
CA LEU A 7 -2.57 24.86 40.28
C LEU A 7 -2.83 25.59 38.96
N SER A 8 -2.07 25.24 37.92
CA SER A 8 -2.48 25.49 36.54
C SER A 8 -2.87 24.16 35.93
N PHE A 9 -4.17 23.89 35.87
CA PHE A 9 -4.73 22.86 35.01
C PHE A 9 -4.52 23.31 33.55
N LEU A 10 -3.61 22.66 32.84
CA LEU A 10 -3.59 22.76 31.38
C LEU A 10 -3.72 21.36 30.79
N ALA A 11 -4.75 21.23 29.97
CA ALA A 11 -5.42 20.00 29.60
C ALA A 11 -4.49 18.97 28.94
N LEU A 12 -4.58 17.74 29.45
CA LEU A 12 -4.11 16.53 28.80
C LEU A 12 -5.09 16.21 27.66
N THR A 13 -4.66 16.38 26.41
CA THR A 13 -5.33 15.75 25.27
C THR A 13 -4.39 14.73 24.66
N LEU A 14 -4.42 13.51 25.20
CA LEU A 14 -4.11 12.32 24.42
C LEU A 14 -5.27 12.10 23.45
N ILE A 15 -5.00 12.26 22.16
CA ILE A 15 -5.73 11.50 21.13
C ILE A 15 -4.67 10.68 20.39
N ALA A 16 -4.32 9.56 21.01
CA ALA A 16 -3.77 8.44 20.28
C ALA A 16 -4.96 7.69 19.66
N THR A 17 -5.06 7.70 18.33
CA THR A 17 -5.45 6.55 17.48
C THR A 17 -5.72 7.02 16.06
N THR A 18 -4.69 7.05 15.21
CA THR A 18 -4.90 6.70 13.81
C THR A 18 -4.35 5.30 13.62
N ALA A 19 -5.22 4.32 13.85
CA ALA A 19 -5.06 2.99 13.30
C ALA A 19 -5.07 3.12 11.77
N PHE A 20 -3.89 3.15 11.14
CA PHE A 20 -3.80 2.86 9.72
C PHE A 20 -3.90 1.34 9.54
N ALA A 21 -5.11 0.81 9.75
CA ALA A 21 -5.48 -0.48 9.22
C ALA A 21 -5.52 -0.36 7.69
N HIS A 22 -4.58 -1.06 7.06
CA HIS A 22 -4.71 -1.81 5.82
C HIS A 22 -5.70 -1.31 4.76
N MET A 23 -5.20 -0.86 3.61
CA MET A 23 -5.73 -1.20 2.26
C MET A 23 -4.83 -0.51 1.21
N GLY A 24 -3.91 -1.27 0.64
CA GLY A 24 -2.99 -0.78 -0.39
C GLY A 24 -1.95 -1.81 -0.80
N MET A 25 -2.33 -3.09 -0.84
CA MET A 25 -1.41 -4.20 -1.09
C MET A 25 -1.73 -4.93 -2.40
N GLY A 26 -1.72 -4.19 -3.51
CA GLY A 26 -1.89 -4.79 -4.85
C GLY A 26 -0.66 -5.53 -5.39
N GLY A 27 0.17 -6.17 -4.56
CA GLY A 27 1.24 -7.03 -5.12
C GLY A 27 2.34 -7.52 -4.19
N CYS A 28 2.42 -7.03 -2.94
CA CYS A 28 3.37 -7.59 -1.97
C CYS A 28 2.75 -8.74 -1.14
N HIS A 29 1.43 -8.75 -0.98
CA HIS A 29 0.72 -9.79 -0.22
C HIS A 29 0.83 -11.18 -0.88
N CYS A 30 0.74 -11.27 -2.21
CA CYS A 30 0.82 -12.55 -2.91
C CYS A 30 2.14 -13.28 -2.68
N MET A 31 3.27 -12.56 -2.58
CA MET A 31 4.57 -13.15 -2.28
C MET A 31 4.69 -13.60 -0.83
N GLY A 32 4.13 -12.83 0.12
CA GLY A 32 4.12 -13.22 1.53
C GLY A 32 3.42 -14.56 1.75
N GLN A 33 2.25 -14.72 1.12
CA GLN A 33 1.48 -15.97 1.16
C GLN A 33 2.23 -17.12 0.47
N MET A 34 2.77 -16.90 -0.74
CA MET A 34 3.52 -17.94 -1.44
C MET A 34 4.72 -18.44 -0.63
N MET A 35 5.43 -17.56 0.08
CA MET A 35 6.57 -17.96 0.92
C MET A 35 6.15 -18.82 2.13
N GLN A 36 4.97 -18.59 2.69
CA GLN A 36 4.45 -19.41 3.79
C GLN A 36 4.16 -20.85 3.33
N GLU A 37 3.83 -21.03 2.06
CA GLU A 37 3.51 -22.33 1.48
C GLU A 37 4.77 -23.14 1.06
N LEU A 38 5.94 -22.52 0.97
CA LEU A 38 7.17 -23.18 0.48
C LEU A 38 7.90 -24.05 1.51
N ASN A 39 7.40 -24.18 2.74
CA ASN A 39 8.07 -24.94 3.82
C ASN A 39 9.56 -24.56 3.93
N LEU A 40 9.84 -23.27 3.99
CA LEU A 40 11.21 -22.73 3.99
C LEU A 40 11.98 -23.16 5.25
N THR A 41 13.24 -23.54 5.08
CA THR A 41 14.14 -23.83 6.21
C THR A 41 14.40 -22.57 7.03
N PRO A 42 14.81 -22.69 8.31
CA PRO A 42 15.16 -21.53 9.13
C PRO A 42 16.22 -20.62 8.50
N ASP A 43 17.22 -21.22 7.83
CA ASP A 43 18.28 -20.47 7.14
C ASP A 43 17.74 -19.71 5.92
N GLN A 44 16.89 -20.34 5.10
CA GLN A 44 16.23 -19.69 3.98
C GLN A 44 15.36 -18.51 4.46
N GLN A 45 14.58 -18.70 5.52
CA GLN A 45 13.75 -17.65 6.11
C GLN A 45 14.59 -16.44 6.55
N LYS A 46 15.73 -16.69 7.21
CA LYS A 46 16.65 -15.65 7.65
C LYS A 46 17.23 -14.86 6.47
N GLN A 47 17.68 -15.55 5.42
CA GLN A 47 18.22 -14.91 4.21
C GLN A 47 17.14 -14.10 3.47
N ILE A 48 15.92 -14.63 3.37
CA ILE A 48 14.78 -13.93 2.78
C ILE A 48 14.45 -12.66 3.59
N GLN A 49 14.51 -12.73 4.92
CA GLN A 49 14.28 -11.57 5.77
C GLN A 49 15.34 -10.49 5.55
N GLN A 50 16.62 -10.87 5.42
CA GLN A 50 17.70 -9.92 5.10
C GLN A 50 17.46 -9.22 3.75
N ILE A 51 17.04 -9.96 2.72
CA ILE A 51 16.68 -9.38 1.41
C ILE A 51 15.54 -8.36 1.57
N LYS A 52 14.49 -8.69 2.33
CA LYS A 52 13.36 -7.78 2.59
C LYS A 52 13.82 -6.52 3.33
N ASP A 53 14.67 -6.66 4.33
CA ASP A 53 15.15 -5.54 5.14
C ASP A 53 16.03 -4.60 4.33
N GLN A 54 16.90 -5.13 3.47
CA GLN A 54 17.71 -4.33 2.53
C GLN A 54 16.84 -3.47 1.59
N MET A 55 15.66 -3.96 1.23
CA MET A 55 14.75 -3.26 0.31
C MET A 55 13.72 -2.38 1.01
N LYS A 56 13.62 -2.45 2.34
CA LYS A 56 12.57 -1.78 3.12
C LYS A 56 12.57 -0.27 2.92
N SER A 57 13.73 0.37 3.02
CA SER A 57 13.88 1.83 2.84
C SER A 57 13.44 2.27 1.43
N GLN A 58 13.90 1.55 0.40
CA GLN A 58 13.49 1.83 -0.98
C GLN A 58 11.97 1.66 -1.18
N MET A 59 11.38 0.62 -0.60
CA MET A 59 9.93 0.40 -0.66
C MET A 59 9.15 1.50 0.03
N GLN A 60 9.62 1.97 1.18
CA GLN A 60 9.01 3.08 1.90
C GLN A 60 9.06 4.37 1.07
N SER A 61 10.24 4.74 0.56
CA SER A 61 10.39 5.93 -0.28
C SER A 61 9.49 5.87 -1.53
N ASN A 62 9.43 4.71 -2.20
CA ASN A 62 8.53 4.53 -3.35
C ASN A 62 7.06 4.71 -2.98
N ARG A 63 6.65 4.26 -1.78
CA ARG A 63 5.27 4.40 -1.30
C ARG A 63 4.93 5.87 -1.03
N GLU A 64 5.83 6.60 -0.40
CA GLU A 64 5.68 8.03 -0.12
C GLU A 64 5.57 8.84 -1.43
N GLN A 65 6.45 8.57 -2.40
CA GLN A 65 6.38 9.20 -3.73
C GLN A 65 5.06 8.90 -4.45
N MET A 66 4.60 7.64 -4.41
CA MET A 66 3.32 7.25 -5.02
C MET A 66 2.13 7.95 -4.34
N GLN A 67 2.18 8.12 -3.02
CA GLN A 67 1.15 8.85 -2.27
C GLN A 67 1.14 10.33 -2.66
N SER A 68 2.31 10.97 -2.74
CA SER A 68 2.44 12.36 -3.19
C SER A 68 1.85 12.55 -4.60
N LEU A 69 2.21 11.68 -5.55
CA LEU A 69 1.67 11.75 -6.92
C LEU A 69 0.14 11.58 -6.95
N ARG A 70 -0.42 10.67 -6.13
CA ARG A 70 -1.87 10.52 -6.00
C ARG A 70 -2.54 11.78 -5.48
N THR A 71 -1.97 12.42 -4.45
CA THR A 71 -2.51 13.69 -3.91
C THR A 71 -2.45 14.82 -4.94
N GLN A 72 -1.36 14.92 -5.71
CA GLN A 72 -1.23 15.92 -6.77
C GLN A 72 -2.26 15.70 -7.90
N MET A 73 -2.47 14.44 -8.31
CA MET A 73 -3.51 14.08 -9.28
C MET A 73 -4.92 14.38 -8.74
N GLN A 74 -5.21 14.06 -7.48
CA GLN A 74 -6.50 14.41 -6.84
C GLN A 74 -6.72 15.92 -6.79
N THR A 75 -5.65 16.70 -6.59
CA THR A 75 -5.73 18.17 -6.62
C THR A 75 -6.04 18.66 -8.02
N LEU A 76 -5.40 18.10 -9.06
CA LEU A 76 -5.65 18.45 -10.45
C LEU A 76 -7.10 18.16 -10.87
N ILE A 77 -7.69 17.07 -10.38
CA ILE A 77 -9.11 16.72 -10.63
C ILE A 77 -10.07 17.74 -10.04
N LYS A 78 -9.70 18.39 -8.93
CA LYS A 78 -10.54 19.39 -8.24
C LYS A 78 -10.40 20.80 -8.82
N SER A 79 -9.55 21.00 -9.83
CA SER A 79 -9.39 22.28 -10.52
C SER A 79 -10.55 22.54 -11.48
N ASP A 80 -10.94 23.81 -11.64
CA ASP A 80 -11.99 24.21 -12.59
C ASP A 80 -11.65 23.85 -14.06
N LYS A 81 -10.34 23.80 -14.38
CA LYS A 81 -9.80 23.38 -15.67
C LYS A 81 -8.58 22.49 -15.46
N ILE A 82 -8.42 21.50 -16.33
CA ILE A 82 -7.24 20.64 -16.35
C ILE A 82 -6.10 21.39 -17.05
N ASP A 83 -4.96 21.48 -16.36
CA ASP A 83 -3.68 21.85 -16.95
C ASP A 83 -3.07 20.58 -17.58
N GLU A 84 -3.13 20.49 -18.91
CA GLU A 84 -2.66 19.34 -19.68
C GLU A 84 -1.15 19.10 -19.50
N ALA A 85 -0.34 20.15 -19.42
CA ALA A 85 1.11 20.00 -19.21
C ALA A 85 1.41 19.41 -17.82
N LYS A 86 0.64 19.81 -16.81
CA LYS A 86 0.73 19.23 -15.47
C LYS A 86 0.21 17.80 -15.42
N LEU A 87 -0.87 17.49 -16.14
CA LEU A 87 -1.39 16.13 -16.28
C LEU A 87 -0.32 15.20 -16.85
N ASP A 88 0.28 15.58 -17.97
CA ASP A 88 1.32 14.80 -18.66
C ASP A 88 2.53 14.56 -17.74
N SER A 89 2.98 15.60 -17.05
CA SER A 89 4.09 15.49 -16.09
C SER A 89 3.79 14.50 -14.96
N LEU A 90 2.60 14.58 -14.35
CA LEU A 90 2.20 13.68 -13.27
C LEU A 90 2.06 12.23 -13.73
N VAL A 91 1.52 12.01 -14.93
CA VAL A 91 1.39 10.68 -15.54
C VAL A 91 2.77 10.08 -15.82
N ASN A 92 3.70 10.86 -16.39
CA ASN A 92 5.06 10.41 -16.67
C ASN A 92 5.81 10.04 -15.39
N GLN A 93 5.77 10.88 -14.35
CA GLN A 93 6.37 10.57 -13.05
C GLN A 93 5.80 9.29 -12.44
N LYS A 94 4.48 9.10 -12.52
CA LYS A 94 3.83 7.87 -12.04
C LYS A 94 4.27 6.63 -12.82
N LYS A 95 4.36 6.73 -14.15
CA LYS A 95 4.83 5.64 -15.02
C LYS A 95 6.26 5.23 -14.66
N GLU A 96 7.16 6.20 -14.51
CA GLU A 96 8.56 5.95 -14.14
C GLU A 96 8.66 5.29 -12.76
N LEU A 97 7.95 5.82 -11.76
CA LEU A 97 7.93 5.26 -10.42
C LEU A 97 7.39 3.81 -10.42
N MET A 98 6.29 3.55 -11.15
CA MET A 98 5.77 2.19 -11.31
C MET A 98 6.80 1.25 -11.95
N GLY A 99 7.52 1.71 -12.97
CA GLY A 99 8.61 0.97 -13.61
C GLY A 99 9.73 0.63 -12.62
N THR A 100 10.18 1.61 -11.83
CA THR A 100 11.20 1.41 -10.79
C THR A 100 10.75 0.41 -9.73
N MET A 101 9.51 0.53 -9.23
CA MET A 101 8.93 -0.40 -8.27
C MET A 101 8.81 -1.82 -8.84
N MET A 102 8.43 -1.96 -10.11
CA MET A 102 8.31 -3.26 -10.78
C MET A 102 9.68 -3.92 -10.90
N LYS A 103 10.70 -3.20 -11.38
CA LYS A 103 12.08 -3.69 -11.47
C LYS A 103 12.60 -4.16 -10.12
N ALA A 104 12.37 -3.38 -9.06
CA ALA A 104 12.77 -3.75 -7.70
C ALA A 104 12.09 -5.05 -7.25
N LYS A 105 10.77 -5.18 -7.43
CA LYS A 105 10.03 -6.41 -7.08
C LYS A 105 10.53 -7.63 -7.86
N ILE A 106 10.79 -7.51 -9.16
CA ILE A 106 11.30 -8.61 -9.99
C ILE A 106 12.67 -9.07 -9.47
N LYS A 107 13.58 -8.13 -9.20
CA LYS A 107 14.91 -8.43 -8.63
C LYS A 107 14.79 -9.15 -7.29
N MET A 108 13.94 -8.66 -6.39
CA MET A 108 13.68 -9.30 -5.10
C MET A 108 13.17 -10.73 -5.25
N LYS A 109 12.17 -10.95 -6.12
CA LYS A 109 11.62 -12.29 -6.39
C LYS A 109 12.69 -13.24 -6.92
N ASN A 110 13.55 -12.78 -7.81
CA ASN A 110 14.64 -13.59 -8.34
C ASN A 110 15.67 -13.96 -7.26
N GLN A 111 16.06 -13.02 -6.40
CA GLN A 111 16.95 -13.30 -5.26
C GLN A 111 16.35 -14.37 -4.34
N ILE A 112 15.07 -14.25 -3.99
CA ILE A 112 14.36 -15.24 -3.17
C ILE A 112 14.31 -16.61 -3.88
N TYR A 113 13.96 -16.63 -5.17
CA TYR A 113 13.88 -17.86 -5.97
C TYR A 113 15.21 -18.62 -5.98
N ASN A 114 16.34 -17.92 -6.00
CA ASN A 114 17.67 -18.53 -6.00
C ASN A 114 18.05 -19.19 -4.66
N LEU A 115 17.34 -18.88 -3.57
CA LEU A 115 17.53 -19.54 -2.27
C LEU A 115 16.76 -20.86 -2.15
N LEU A 116 15.82 -21.11 -3.06
CA LEU A 116 14.95 -22.28 -3.03
C LEU A 116 15.66 -23.51 -3.60
N ASP A 117 15.36 -24.67 -3.02
CA ASP A 117 15.75 -25.96 -3.58
C ASP A 117 14.89 -26.34 -4.81
N ALA A 118 15.22 -27.48 -5.45
CA ALA A 118 14.53 -27.92 -6.66
C ALA A 118 13.02 -28.18 -6.43
N GLN A 119 12.63 -28.77 -5.30
CA GLN A 119 11.22 -29.07 -5.01
C GLN A 119 10.44 -27.79 -4.74
N GLN A 120 11.02 -26.88 -3.96
CA GLN A 120 10.45 -25.57 -3.66
C GLN A 120 10.30 -24.71 -4.92
N LYS A 121 11.28 -24.74 -5.84
CA LYS A 121 11.20 -24.04 -7.14
C LYS A 121 10.04 -24.53 -7.99
N THR A 122 9.83 -25.84 -8.06
CA THR A 122 8.68 -26.44 -8.78
C THR A 122 7.36 -25.98 -8.17
N LYS A 123 7.24 -26.03 -6.83
CA LYS A 123 6.05 -25.52 -6.13
C LYS A 123 5.84 -24.03 -6.37
N PHE A 124 6.90 -23.24 -6.35
CA PHE A 124 6.85 -21.80 -6.61
C PHE A 124 6.35 -21.49 -8.03
N ALA A 125 6.81 -22.23 -9.04
CA ALA A 125 6.34 -22.07 -10.42
C ALA A 125 4.84 -22.36 -10.56
N SER A 126 4.36 -23.45 -9.95
CA SER A 126 2.93 -23.80 -9.96
C SER A 126 2.06 -22.74 -9.27
N MET A 127 2.49 -22.21 -8.12
CA MET A 127 1.78 -21.11 -7.45
C MET A 127 1.76 -19.82 -8.29
N MET A 128 2.85 -19.54 -9.02
CA MET A 128 2.91 -18.38 -9.91
C MET A 128 1.93 -18.53 -11.08
N GLU A 129 1.83 -19.70 -11.71
CA GLU A 129 0.86 -19.99 -12.77
C GLU A 129 -0.58 -19.86 -12.25
N GLN A 130 -0.88 -20.43 -11.09
CA GLN A 130 -2.20 -20.33 -10.47
C GLN A 130 -2.59 -18.89 -10.13
N LYS A 131 -1.66 -18.11 -9.56
CA LYS A 131 -1.92 -16.70 -9.21
C LYS A 131 -1.93 -15.78 -10.43
N MET A 132 -1.25 -16.13 -11.53
CA MET A 132 -1.38 -15.45 -12.81
C MET A 132 -2.75 -15.75 -13.47
N GLY A 133 -3.29 -16.97 -13.27
CA GLY A 133 -4.65 -17.32 -13.68
C GLY A 133 -5.76 -16.71 -12.80
N MET A 134 -5.47 -16.37 -11.53
CA MET A 134 -6.41 -15.77 -10.57
C MET A 134 -6.20 -14.27 -10.32
N CYS A 135 -5.34 -13.58 -11.07
CA CYS A 135 -5.39 -12.13 -11.12
C CYS A 135 -6.44 -11.74 -12.17
N PRO A 136 -7.68 -11.39 -11.81
CA PRO A 136 -8.51 -10.65 -12.75
C PRO A 136 -7.73 -9.36 -13.07
N GLN A 137 -7.17 -9.31 -14.27
CA GLN A 137 -6.77 -8.07 -14.90
C GLN A 137 -8.03 -7.19 -14.94
N GLY A 138 -8.15 -6.29 -13.97
CA GLY A 138 -9.12 -5.20 -14.00
C GLY A 138 -10.58 -5.55 -13.68
N MET A 139 -10.87 -6.26 -12.59
CA MET A 139 -12.23 -6.19 -12.03
C MET A 139 -12.38 -5.08 -10.99
N GLY A 140 -12.99 -4.00 -11.45
CA GLY A 140 -14.05 -3.33 -10.70
C GLY A 140 -13.62 -2.29 -9.67
N MET A 141 -13.88 -1.03 -9.99
CA MET A 141 -14.31 -0.06 -8.99
C MET A 141 -15.31 -0.72 -8.03
N GLN A 142 -14.94 -0.97 -6.78
CA GLN A 142 -15.93 -1.01 -5.71
C GLN A 142 -16.30 0.43 -5.41
N GLY A 143 -17.21 0.95 -6.22
CA GLY A 143 -18.07 2.05 -5.81
C GLY A 143 -18.86 1.52 -4.62
N ASN A 144 -18.54 1.99 -3.42
CA ASN A 144 -19.42 1.83 -2.29
C ASN A 144 -20.71 2.60 -2.60
N ASN A 145 -21.72 1.87 -3.10
CA ASN A 145 -23.11 2.20 -2.81
C ASN A 145 -23.32 1.96 -1.32
N THR A 146 -23.18 3.00 -0.53
CA THR A 146 -23.77 3.08 0.80
C THR A 146 -24.54 4.39 0.88
N LYS A 147 -25.87 4.25 0.90
CA LYS A 147 -26.90 5.25 1.16
C LYS A 147 -27.17 6.31 0.09
N ALA A 148 -27.77 5.87 -1.00
CA ALA A 148 -28.98 6.53 -1.48
C ALA A 148 -30.15 5.80 -0.81
N ASP A 149 -30.54 6.25 0.38
CA ASP A 149 -31.77 5.91 1.12
C ASP A 149 -31.64 6.68 2.46
N ASP A 150 -32.02 7.97 2.44
CA ASP A 150 -32.42 8.83 3.58
C ASP A 150 -32.52 10.31 3.10
N MET A 151 -33.19 10.55 1.97
CA MET A 151 -33.67 11.89 1.59
C MET A 151 -35.11 11.79 1.08
N ASN A 152 -35.97 11.23 1.92
CA ASN A 152 -37.39 11.59 1.99
C ASN A 152 -37.60 11.89 3.46
N ASP A 153 -37.79 13.18 3.76
CA ASP A 153 -38.42 13.75 4.96
C ASP A 153 -37.89 15.19 5.13
N MET A 154 -38.27 16.06 4.20
CA MET A 154 -38.38 17.50 4.43
C MET A 154 -39.69 17.97 3.79
N ASP A 155 -40.78 17.41 4.30
CA ASP A 155 -42.05 18.13 4.44
C ASP A 155 -42.23 18.42 5.95
N ASP A 156 -42.77 19.60 6.24
CA ASP A 156 -43.27 20.09 7.54
C ASP A 156 -42.26 20.64 8.58
N ASN A 157 -42.00 21.96 8.53
CA ASN A 157 -42.57 22.92 9.52
C ASN A 157 -41.98 24.34 9.41
N ASP A 158 -42.90 25.30 9.52
CA ASP A 158 -42.83 26.76 9.74
C ASP A 158 -42.33 27.70 8.62
#